data_AF-A0A7T8K8X5-F1
#
_entry.id   AF-A0A7T8K8X5-F1
#
_cell.length_a   1.000
_cell.length_b   1.000
_cell.length_c   1.000
_cell.angle_alpha   90.00
_cell.angle_beta   90.00
_cell.angle_gamma   90.00
#
_symmetry.space_group_name_H-M   'P 1'
#
loop_
_entity.id
_entity.type
_entity.pdbx_description
1 polymer ?
#
loop_
_entity_poly.entity_id
_entity_poly.type
_entity_poly.pdbx_seq_one_letter_code
_entity_poly.pdbx_strand_id
1 'polypeptide(L)'
;LKVGQLLTQKNKNMRLYRSVKLLNKLKHPKENDMLWFFSDDNNFCLDQKLIKQNLRWVANCPADVPKVMKTKFPDTVMLFGGISFGCYADC
;
A
#
# COMPACT_ATOMS: atom_id res chain seq x y z
N LEU A 1 -10.44 11.29 -9.65
CA LEU A 1 -9.07 11.48 -10.18
C LEU A 1 -8.13 11.79 -9.02
N LYS A 2 -7.20 10.90 -8.69
CA LYS A 2 -6.06 11.27 -7.83
C LYS A 2 -5.27 12.30 -8.62
N VAL A 3 -5.41 13.58 -8.28
CA VAL A 3 -4.55 14.62 -8.84
C VAL A 3 -3.15 14.30 -8.34
N GLY A 4 -2.29 13.78 -9.22
CA GLY A 4 -0.92 13.49 -8.85
C GLY A 4 -0.31 14.72 -8.22
N GLN A 5 0.28 14.59 -7.03
CA GLN A 5 0.99 15.71 -6.42
C GLN A 5 2.14 16.11 -7.34
N LEU A 6 2.03 17.29 -7.96
CA LEU A 6 3.10 17.84 -8.76
C LEU A 6 4.28 18.12 -7.83
N LEU A 7 5.41 17.46 -8.07
CA LEU A 7 6.59 17.64 -7.24
C LEU A 7 7.20 19.02 -7.50
N THR A 8 7.43 19.76 -6.43
CA THR A 8 8.25 20.98 -6.47
C THR A 8 9.68 20.64 -6.92
N GLN A 9 10.40 21.61 -7.49
CA GLN A 9 11.80 21.38 -7.91
C GLN A 9 12.68 20.93 -6.74
N LYS A 10 12.44 21.48 -5.55
CA LYS A 10 13.10 21.05 -4.31
C LYS A 10 12.86 19.55 -4.01
N ASN A 11 11.62 19.10 -4.13
CA ASN A 11 11.28 17.68 -3.89
C ASN A 11 11.88 16.77 -4.96
N LYS A 12 11.95 17.21 -6.23
CA LYS A 12 12.63 16.47 -7.30
C LYS A 12 14.12 16.29 -7.01
N ASN A 13 14.83 17.38 -6.66
CA ASN A 13 16.25 17.33 -6.34
C ASN A 13 16.53 16.44 -5.12
N MET A 14 15.69 16.54 -4.08
CA MET A 14 15.80 15.68 -2.89
C MET A 14 15.62 14.20 -3.22
N ARG A 15 14.61 13.86 -4.06
CA ARG A 15 14.40 12.48 -4.51
C ARG A 15 15.60 11.96 -5.29
N LEU A 16 16.13 12.75 -6.23
CA LEU A 16 17.31 12.36 -7.01
C LEU A 16 18.52 12.08 -6.11
N TYR A 17 18.84 12.99 -5.19
CA TYR A 17 19.95 12.82 -4.26
C TYR A 17 19.80 11.53 -3.41
N ARG A 18 18.61 11.29 -2.86
CA ARG A 18 18.33 10.09 -2.05
C ARG A 18 18.43 8.81 -2.89
N SER A 19 17.91 8.80 -4.11
CA SER A 19 17.96 7.65 -5.01
C SER A 19 19.40 7.30 -5.42
N VAL A 20 20.22 8.29 -5.77
CA VAL A 20 21.64 8.06 -6.10
C VAL A 20 22.40 7.51 -4.88
N LYS A 21 22.17 8.09 -3.70
CA LYS A 21 22.77 7.61 -2.45
C LYS A 21 22.35 6.16 -2.11
N LEU A 22 21.08 5.84 -2.30
CA LEU A 22 20.56 4.48 -2.07
C LEU A 22 21.15 3.49 -3.09
N LEU A 23 21.22 3.87 -4.37
CA LEU A 23 21.82 3.03 -5.41
C LEU A 23 23.27 2.68 -5.10
N ASN A 24 24.06 3.66 -4.64
CA ASN A 24 25.45 3.40 -4.22
C ASN A 24 25.54 2.43 -3.04
N LYS A 25 24.61 2.51 -2.07
CA LYS A 25 24.55 1.54 -0.96
C LYS A 25 24.16 0.13 -1.42
N LEU A 26 23.30 0.02 -2.43
CA LEU A 26 22.89 -1.27 -2.98
C LEU A 26 24.01 -1.92 -3.80
N LYS A 27 24.78 -1.13 -4.55
CA LYS A 27 25.94 -1.61 -5.33
C LYS A 27 27.17 -1.92 -4.48
N HIS A 28 27.35 -1.18 -3.39
CA HIS A 28 28.49 -1.31 -2.48
C HIS A 28 27.96 -1.43 -1.05
N PRO A 29 27.38 -2.59 -0.70
CA PRO A 29 26.88 -2.82 0.64
C PRO A 29 28.05 -2.83 1.63
N LYS A 30 27.80 -2.34 2.85
CA LYS A 30 28.82 -2.32 3.91
C LYS A 30 29.11 -3.72 4.46
N GLU A 31 28.09 -4.56 4.44
CA GLU A 31 28.11 -5.94 4.93
C GLU A 31 27.47 -6.82 3.86
N ASN A 32 28.01 -8.02 3.67
CA ASN A 32 27.38 -9.02 2.81
C ASN A 32 25.99 -9.38 3.39
N ASP A 33 25.03 -9.66 2.50
CA ASP A 33 23.66 -10.09 2.86
C ASP A 33 22.85 -9.10 3.71
N MET A 34 23.09 -7.80 3.52
CA MET A 34 22.34 -6.74 4.22
C MET A 34 20.83 -6.84 3.94
N LEU A 35 20.03 -7.05 5.00
CA LEU A 35 18.57 -7.13 4.92
C LEU A 35 17.92 -5.74 4.86
N TRP A 36 16.89 -5.61 4.02
CA TRP A 36 16.10 -4.39 3.90
C TRP A 36 14.67 -4.65 4.37
N PHE A 37 14.23 -3.87 5.34
CA PHE A 37 12.85 -3.86 5.81
C PHE A 37 12.14 -2.62 5.26
N PHE A 38 11.01 -2.84 4.61
CA PHE A 38 10.11 -1.79 4.15
C PHE A 38 8.82 -1.89 4.95
N SER A 39 8.39 -0.77 5.53
CA SER A 39 7.12 -0.68 6.23
C SER A 39 6.28 0.43 5.62
N ASP A 40 4.97 0.24 5.59
CA ASP A 40 4.03 1.28 5.19
C ASP A 40 2.72 1.16 5.96
N ASP A 41 2.03 2.29 6.07
CA ASP A 41 0.68 2.39 6.62
C ASP A 41 -0.31 2.54 5.47
N ASN A 42 -1.23 1.59 5.36
CA ASN A 42 -2.26 1.65 4.33
C ASN A 42 -3.66 1.63 4.94
N ASN A 43 -4.50 2.57 4.49
CA ASN A 43 -5.90 2.64 4.88
C ASN A 43 -6.75 1.89 3.84
N PHE A 44 -7.25 0.71 4.21
CA PHE A 44 -8.21 -0.04 3.42
C PHE A 44 -9.60 0.50 3.67
N CYS A 45 -10.22 1.05 2.63
CA CYS A 45 -11.62 1.47 2.66
C CYS A 45 -12.48 0.31 2.19
N LEU A 46 -13.40 -0.15 3.05
CA LEU A 46 -14.41 -1.12 2.67
C LEU A 46 -15.53 -0.40 1.93
N ASP A 47 -15.60 -0.59 0.61
CA ASP A 47 -16.71 -0.08 -0.17
C ASP A 47 -17.98 -0.89 0.11
N GLN A 48 -18.95 -0.26 0.76
CA GLN A 48 -20.25 -0.85 1.09
C GLN A 48 -20.99 -1.35 -0.17
N LYS A 49 -20.76 -0.79 -1.36
CA LYS A 49 -21.34 -1.29 -2.61
C LYS A 49 -20.77 -2.66 -2.99
N LEU A 50 -19.46 -2.82 -2.89
CA LEU A 50 -18.76 -4.09 -3.13
C LEU A 50 -19.19 -5.15 -2.10
N ILE A 51 -19.29 -4.78 -0.82
CA ILE A 51 -19.78 -5.70 0.22
C ILE A 51 -21.20 -6.18 -0.10
N LYS A 52 -22.10 -5.28 -0.48
CA LYS A 52 -23.48 -5.63 -0.84
C LYS A 52 -23.56 -6.53 -2.08
N GLN A 53 -22.69 -6.32 -3.07
CA GLN A 53 -22.60 -7.19 -4.25
C GLN A 53 -22.08 -8.57 -3.88
N ASN A 54 -21.03 -8.66 -3.05
CA ASN A 54 -20.48 -9.94 -2.59
C ASN A 54 -21.51 -10.73 -1.76
N LEU A 55 -22.24 -10.06 -0.86
CA LEU A 55 -23.30 -10.72 -0.07
C LEU A 55 -24.46 -11.22 -0.95
N ARG A 56 -24.76 -10.54 -2.07
CA ARG A 56 -25.75 -11.02 -3.06
C ARG A 56 -25.32 -12.28 -3.77
N TRP A 57 -24.02 -12.46 -4.04
CA TRP A 57 -23.51 -13.65 -4.73
C TRP A 57 -23.63 -14.91 -3.86
N VAL A 58 -23.61 -14.75 -2.54
CA VAL A 58 -23.71 -15.85 -1.57
C VAL A 58 -25.15 -16.10 -1.12
N ALA A 59 -26.07 -15.19 -1.43
CA ALA A 59 -27.47 -15.27 -1.00
C ALA A 59 -28.32 -16.16 -1.92
N ASN A 60 -29.13 -17.04 -1.34
CA ASN A 60 -30.09 -17.87 -2.09
C ASN A 60 -31.30 -17.05 -2.56
N CYS A 61 -31.71 -16.04 -1.79
CA CYS A 61 -32.75 -15.11 -2.21
C CYS A 61 -32.44 -13.65 -1.81
N PRO A 62 -33.06 -12.66 -2.48
CA PRO A 62 -32.77 -11.24 -2.21
C PRO A 62 -33.11 -10.76 -0.79
N ALA A 63 -33.99 -11.48 -0.08
CA ALA A 63 -34.35 -11.19 1.31
C ALA A 63 -33.23 -11.56 2.30
N ASP A 64 -32.34 -12.48 1.94
CA ASP A 64 -31.23 -12.93 2.78
C ASP A 64 -30.07 -11.92 2.82
N VAL A 65 -30.07 -10.92 1.94
CA VAL A 65 -29.03 -9.89 1.91
C VAL A 65 -29.37 -8.82 2.93
N PRO A 66 -28.64 -8.72 4.07
CA PRO A 66 -28.92 -7.72 5.07
C PRO A 66 -28.83 -6.32 4.47
N LYS A 67 -29.76 -5.44 4.86
CA LYS A 67 -29.68 -4.02 4.52
C LYS A 67 -28.44 -3.44 5.21
N VAL A 68 -27.37 -3.27 4.44
CA VAL A 68 -26.16 -2.59 4.89
C VAL A 68 -26.56 -1.20 5.38
N MET A 69 -26.42 -0.97 6.70
CA MET A 69 -26.67 0.34 7.29
C MET A 69 -25.68 1.34 6.70
N LYS A 70 -26.18 2.46 6.21
CA LYS A 70 -25.33 3.56 5.74
C LYS A 70 -24.73 4.24 6.96
N THR A 71 -23.53 3.86 7.34
CA THR A 71 -22.72 4.63 8.29
C THR A 71 -22.30 5.94 7.63
N LYS A 72 -22.23 7.03 8.40
CA LYS A 72 -21.89 8.38 7.89
C LYS A 72 -20.46 8.47 7.36
N PHE A 73 -19.61 7.51 7.71
CA PHE A 73 -18.20 7.42 7.35
C PHE A 73 -17.91 6.03 6.79
N PRO A 74 -17.12 5.91 5.71
CA PRO A 74 -16.72 4.60 5.22
C PRO A 74 -15.97 3.83 6.29
N ASP A 75 -16.29 2.55 6.46
CA ASP A 75 -15.53 1.68 7.36
C ASP A 75 -14.11 1.54 6.79
N THR A 76 -13.14 2.04 7.53
CA THR A 76 -11.73 2.01 7.16
C THR A 76 -10.96 1.16 8.16
N VAL A 77 -10.10 0.29 7.64
CA VAL A 77 -9.17 -0.49 8.44
C VAL A 77 -7.77 -0.01 8.10
N MET A 78 -7.05 0.49 9.10
CA MET A 78 -5.64 0.85 8.96
C MET A 78 -4.80 -0.40 9.17
N LEU A 79 -3.96 -0.73 8.19
CA LEU A 79 -3.03 -1.85 8.26
C LEU A 79 -1.60 -1.30 8.25
N PHE A 80 -0.84 -1.66 9.28
CA PHE A 80 0.61 -1.51 9.29
C PHE A 80 1.23 -2.83 8.85
N GLY A 81 2.03 -2.80 7.78
CA GLY A 81 2.67 -3.98 7.21
C GLY A 81 4.16 -3.76 6.99
N GLY A 82 4.97 -4.78 7.29
CA GLY A 82 6.41 -4.82 7.00
C GLY A 82 6.74 -5.96 6.05
N ILE A 83 7.59 -5.69 5.05
CA ILE A 83 8.11 -6.69 4.10
C ILE A 83 9.63 -6.59 4.08
N SER A 84 10.30 -7.74 4.08
CA SER A 84 11.73 -7.85 3.83
C SER A 84 12.00 -8.73 2.62
N PHE A 85 12.96 -8.35 1.79
CA PHE A 85 13.51 -9.21 0.75
C PHE A 85 14.99 -9.47 1.06
N GLY A 86 15.39 -10.74 0.99
CA GLY A 86 16.81 -11.10 0.95
C GLY A 86 17.37 -10.71 -0.42
N CYS A 87 18.36 -9.83 -0.46
CA CYS A 87 19.11 -9.59 -1.68
C CYS A 87 20.08 -10.76 -1.90
N TYR A 88 19.66 -11.79 -2.63
CA TYR A 88 20.60 -12.66 -3.32
C TYR A 88 21.15 -11.89 -4.52
N ALA A 89 22.29 -11.25 -4.33
CA ALA A 89 23.03 -10.63 -5.41
C ALA A 89 23.79 -11.74 -6.16
N ASP A 90 23.12 -12.39 -7.11
CA ASP A 90 23.84 -13.18 -8.12
C ASP A 90 24.54 -12.20 -9.08
N CYS A 91 25.86 -12.36 -9.16
CA CYS A 91 26.83 -11.54 -9.89
C CYS A 91 26.57 -11.43 -11.41
#